data_AF-Q94AJ6-F1
#
_entry.id   AF-Q94AJ6-F1
#
_cell.length_a   1.000
_cell.length_b   1.000
_cell.length_c   1.000
_cell.angle_alpha   90.00
_cell.angle_beta   90.00
_cell.angle_gamma   90.00
#
_symmetry.space_group_name_H-M   'P 1'
#
loop_
_entity.id
_entity.type
_entity.pdbx_description
1 polymer ?
#
loop_
_entity_poly.entity_id
_entity_poly.type
_entity_poly.pdbx_seq_one_letter_code
_entity_poly.pdbx_strand_id
1 'polypeptide(L)'
;MMRVMEPPPIEEAALAPVSVFWDIKSFPVPDGYDARLVGPCIKRNLRKLGYTGPITITAVGVLSEVPRDILKAVYSTGISLKEVIKSPTNMYALFLESSLLRTPPPANMMVISRPPSYIPRHFSSIRDKDSEKGRYTIFPFPFGEMPLTLAISLWEDFLLADPVALEEEKCSEMGDPASWFCAVCHHFAAPDLVTGRDLIVSSRISILDNMHNCFNSKLSPVALALYASTQLWLPALGLYALTKKLRRRPELRLPVIQLVN
;
A
#
# COMPACT_ATOMS: atom_id res chain seq x y z
N MET A 1 -0.91 9.70 -26.68
CA MET A 1 -0.45 8.73 -25.67
C MET A 1 0.71 9.38 -24.92
N MET A 2 0.47 9.94 -23.74
CA MET A 2 1.55 10.56 -22.95
C MET A 2 2.51 9.45 -22.52
N ARG A 3 3.73 9.44 -23.07
CA ARG A 3 4.82 8.60 -22.57
C ARG A 3 5.30 9.23 -21.27
N VAL A 4 4.69 8.84 -20.15
CA VAL A 4 5.00 9.42 -18.84
C VAL A 4 6.26 8.82 -18.22
N MET A 5 6.61 7.58 -18.58
CA MET A 5 7.82 6.94 -18.08
C MET A 5 8.99 7.15 -19.03
N GLU A 6 10.14 7.50 -18.45
CA GLU A 6 11.39 7.74 -19.16
C GLU A 6 12.21 6.44 -19.29
N PRO A 7 12.89 6.23 -20.43
CA PRO A 7 13.86 5.14 -20.56
C PRO A 7 15.02 5.31 -19.57
N PRO A 8 15.79 4.24 -19.29
CA PRO A 8 16.95 4.34 -18.41
C PRO A 8 17.92 5.41 -18.90
N PRO A 9 18.46 6.27 -18.02
CA PRO A 9 19.31 7.40 -18.43
C PRO A 9 20.67 6.97 -18.95
N ILE A 10 21.16 5.79 -18.54
CA ILE A 10 22.42 5.19 -18.95
C ILE A 10 22.30 3.65 -18.98
N GLU A 11 23.25 2.98 -19.62
CA GLU A 11 23.28 1.51 -19.75
C GLU A 11 23.34 0.79 -18.39
N GLU A 12 24.12 1.31 -17.42
CA GLU A 12 24.16 0.75 -16.07
C GLU A 12 22.79 0.77 -15.39
N ALA A 13 22.00 1.83 -15.62
CA ALA A 13 20.64 1.94 -15.11
C ALA A 13 19.68 0.96 -15.81
N ALA A 14 19.91 0.65 -17.09
CA ALA A 14 19.12 -0.34 -17.82
C ALA A 14 19.27 -1.74 -17.21
N LEU A 15 20.50 -2.12 -16.86
CA LEU A 15 20.85 -3.45 -16.31
C LEU A 15 20.64 -3.55 -14.79
N ALA A 16 20.55 -2.42 -14.09
CA ALA A 16 20.40 -2.38 -12.64
C ALA A 16 19.05 -2.93 -12.14
N PRO A 17 19.01 -3.51 -10.93
CA PRO A 17 17.75 -3.94 -10.31
C PRO A 17 16.73 -2.81 -10.21
N VAL A 18 15.46 -3.14 -10.47
CA VAL A 18 14.32 -2.23 -10.31
C VAL A 18 13.49 -2.66 -9.10
N SER A 19 13.41 -1.80 -8.09
CA SER A 19 12.50 -1.98 -6.96
C SER A 19 11.26 -1.11 -7.14
N VAL A 20 10.12 -1.75 -7.38
CA VAL A 20 8.82 -1.10 -7.55
C VAL A 20 8.07 -1.11 -6.22
N PHE A 21 7.68 0.07 -5.76
CA PHE A 21 6.84 0.26 -4.58
C PHE A 21 5.49 0.82 -5.01
N TRP A 22 4.44 0.04 -4.76
CA TRP A 22 3.08 0.35 -5.22
C TRP A 22 2.14 0.56 -4.04
N ASP A 23 1.59 1.77 -3.94
CA ASP A 23 0.51 2.10 -3.00
C ASP A 23 -0.81 1.48 -3.46
N ILE A 24 -1.02 0.21 -3.07
CA ILE A 24 -2.16 -0.61 -3.49
C ILE A 24 -3.51 -0.05 -3.04
N LYS A 25 -3.53 0.82 -2.02
CA LYS A 25 -4.77 1.47 -1.57
C LYS A 25 -5.10 2.67 -2.42
N SER A 26 -4.13 3.57 -2.64
CA SER A 26 -4.37 4.78 -3.44
C SER A 26 -4.54 4.47 -4.93
N PHE A 27 -3.92 3.39 -5.40
CA PHE A 27 -3.94 2.90 -6.79
C PHE A 27 -4.40 1.44 -6.78
N PRO A 28 -5.69 1.18 -6.53
CA PRO A 28 -6.20 -0.18 -6.41
C PRO A 28 -6.18 -0.93 -7.73
N VAL A 29 -6.37 -2.25 -7.67
CA VAL A 29 -6.69 -3.05 -8.85
C VAL A 29 -8.08 -2.61 -9.35
N PRO A 30 -8.24 -2.26 -10.63
CA PRO A 30 -9.53 -1.83 -11.16
C PRO A 30 -10.58 -2.94 -11.07
N ASP A 31 -11.84 -2.56 -10.94
CA ASP A 31 -12.95 -3.52 -10.87
C ASP A 31 -12.99 -4.40 -12.13
N GLY A 32 -13.07 -5.71 -11.94
CA GLY A 32 -13.07 -6.69 -13.02
C GLY A 32 -11.69 -6.98 -13.64
N TYR A 33 -10.62 -6.28 -13.23
CA TYR A 33 -9.26 -6.60 -13.65
C TYR A 33 -8.68 -7.76 -12.83
N ASP A 34 -8.03 -8.73 -13.49
CA ASP A 34 -7.36 -9.81 -12.79
C ASP A 34 -6.10 -9.29 -12.07
N ALA A 35 -6.17 -9.21 -10.74
CA ALA A 35 -5.07 -8.75 -9.89
C ALA A 35 -3.74 -9.51 -10.12
N ARG A 36 -3.79 -10.75 -10.64
CA ARG A 36 -2.60 -11.53 -11.00
C ARG A 36 -1.83 -10.91 -12.17
N LEU A 37 -2.48 -10.11 -13.01
CA LEU A 37 -1.86 -9.48 -14.18
C LEU A 37 -1.12 -8.17 -13.86
N VAL A 38 -1.30 -7.59 -12.67
CA VAL A 38 -0.63 -6.34 -12.28
C VAL A 38 0.89 -6.46 -12.35
N GLY A 39 1.46 -7.51 -11.75
CA GLY A 39 2.91 -7.75 -11.75
C GLY A 39 3.49 -7.91 -13.16
N PRO A 40 2.96 -8.86 -13.97
CA PRO A 40 3.35 -8.99 -15.37
C PRO A 40 3.21 -7.71 -16.18
N CYS A 41 2.12 -6.94 -15.98
CA CYS A 41 1.90 -5.69 -16.69
C CYS A 41 2.97 -4.64 -16.35
N ILE A 42 3.30 -4.46 -15.06
CA ILE A 42 4.37 -3.55 -14.62
C ILE A 42 5.71 -3.97 -15.23
N LYS A 43 6.09 -5.25 -15.09
CA LYS A 43 7.35 -5.78 -15.62
C LYS A 43 7.47 -5.53 -17.12
N ARG A 44 6.44 -5.89 -17.88
CA ARG A 44 6.41 -5.72 -19.34
C ARG A 44 6.56 -4.26 -19.76
N ASN A 45 5.90 -3.33 -19.08
CA ASN A 45 6.03 -1.90 -19.36
C ASN A 45 7.45 -1.39 -19.09
N LEU A 46 8.08 -1.83 -17.99
CA LEU A 46 9.49 -1.51 -17.71
C LEU A 46 10.44 -2.12 -18.77
N ARG A 47 10.22 -3.37 -19.19
CA ARG A 47 10.99 -4.02 -20.28
C ARG A 47 10.88 -3.23 -21.58
N LYS A 48 9.68 -2.81 -21.98
CA LYS A 48 9.44 -1.99 -23.19
C LYS A 48 10.18 -0.65 -23.17
N LEU A 49 10.49 -0.11 -21.99
CA LEU A 49 11.27 1.12 -21.83
C LEU A 49 12.79 0.89 -21.87
N GLY A 50 13.24 -0.37 -21.81
CA GLY A 50 14.65 -0.73 -21.82
C GLY A 50 15.24 -1.09 -20.45
N TYR A 51 14.43 -1.17 -19.38
CA TYR A 51 14.92 -1.70 -18.10
C TYR A 51 14.99 -3.23 -18.20
N THR A 52 16.19 -3.80 -18.24
CA THR A 52 16.48 -5.23 -18.45
C THR A 52 17.00 -5.93 -17.18
N GLY A 53 17.32 -5.18 -16.11
CA GLY A 53 17.69 -5.74 -14.81
C GLY A 53 16.57 -6.46 -14.05
N PRO A 54 16.85 -7.17 -12.94
CA PRO A 54 15.83 -7.86 -12.15
C PRO A 54 14.75 -6.92 -11.61
N ILE A 55 13.48 -7.29 -11.68
CA ILE A 55 12.36 -6.45 -11.23
C ILE A 55 11.69 -7.07 -9.99
N THR A 56 11.75 -6.35 -8.87
CA THR A 56 11.08 -6.68 -7.61
C THR A 56 9.90 -5.75 -7.39
N ILE A 57 8.75 -6.28 -6.99
CA ILE A 57 7.52 -5.50 -6.78
C ILE A 57 7.04 -5.71 -5.35
N THR A 58 6.82 -4.60 -4.64
CA THR A 58 6.25 -4.57 -3.30
C THR A 58 4.99 -3.71 -3.29
N ALA A 59 3.85 -4.32 -2.97
CA ALA A 59 2.63 -3.59 -2.66
C ALA A 59 2.69 -3.11 -1.21
N VAL A 60 2.52 -1.81 -1.01
CA VAL A 60 2.64 -1.09 0.26
C VAL A 60 1.29 -0.48 0.60
N GLY A 61 0.82 -0.66 1.83
CA GLY A 61 -0.42 -0.04 2.27
C GLY A 61 -0.84 -0.46 3.67
N VAL A 62 -1.96 0.08 4.12
CA VAL A 62 -2.70 -0.48 5.25
C VAL A 62 -3.48 -1.66 4.68
N LEU A 63 -2.88 -2.84 4.68
CA LEU A 63 -3.36 -4.01 3.95
C LEU A 63 -4.73 -4.49 4.48
N SER A 64 -5.09 -4.17 5.73
CA SER A 64 -6.45 -4.44 6.24
C SER A 64 -7.55 -3.63 5.54
N GLU A 65 -7.21 -2.60 4.79
CA GLU A 65 -8.14 -1.78 4.00
C GLU A 65 -8.22 -2.22 2.53
N VAL A 66 -7.51 -3.29 2.15
CA VAL A 66 -7.52 -3.86 0.79
C VAL A 66 -8.28 -5.19 0.81
N PRO A 67 -9.14 -5.49 -0.18
CA PRO A 67 -9.84 -6.77 -0.25
C PRO A 67 -8.88 -7.96 -0.21
N ARG A 68 -9.23 -8.97 0.60
CA ARG A 68 -8.35 -10.12 0.87
C ARG A 68 -8.06 -10.94 -0.38
N ASP A 69 -9.06 -11.13 -1.23
CA ASP A 69 -8.93 -11.81 -2.51
C ASP A 69 -7.92 -11.13 -3.44
N ILE A 70 -7.91 -9.79 -3.48
CA ILE A 70 -6.90 -9.01 -4.20
C ILE A 70 -5.52 -9.24 -3.60
N LEU A 71 -5.36 -9.13 -2.27
CA LEU A 71 -4.07 -9.39 -1.60
C LEU A 71 -3.54 -10.80 -1.86
N LYS A 72 -4.42 -11.81 -1.84
CA LYS A 72 -4.06 -13.19 -2.17
C LYS A 72 -3.59 -13.32 -3.61
N ALA A 73 -4.33 -12.73 -4.54
CA ALA A 73 -4.03 -12.78 -5.96
C ALA A 73 -2.67 -12.14 -6.26
N VAL A 74 -2.39 -10.93 -5.77
CA VAL A 74 -1.08 -10.27 -5.98
C VAL A 74 0.05 -11.04 -5.31
N TYR A 75 -0.14 -11.55 -4.09
CA TYR A 75 0.90 -12.32 -3.39
C TYR A 75 1.23 -13.64 -4.09
N SER A 76 0.21 -14.29 -4.67
CA SER A 76 0.39 -15.54 -5.41
C SER A 76 1.30 -15.41 -6.63
N THR A 77 1.41 -14.21 -7.22
CA THR A 77 2.24 -13.96 -8.41
C THR A 77 3.68 -13.55 -8.11
N GLY A 78 4.04 -13.43 -6.83
CA GLY A 78 5.40 -13.05 -6.44
C GLY A 78 5.52 -11.61 -5.93
N ILE A 79 4.44 -10.83 -5.89
CA ILE A 79 4.47 -9.48 -5.36
C ILE A 79 4.57 -9.53 -3.83
N SER A 80 5.57 -8.88 -3.26
CA SER A 80 5.74 -8.78 -1.81
C SER A 80 4.71 -7.81 -1.21
N LEU A 81 4.30 -8.06 0.03
CA LEU A 81 3.31 -7.23 0.73
C LEU A 81 3.96 -6.54 1.94
N LYS A 82 3.82 -5.22 2.03
CA LYS A 82 4.36 -4.41 3.13
C LYS A 82 3.23 -3.65 3.83
N GLU A 83 2.92 -4.06 5.06
CA GLU A 83 2.00 -3.32 5.93
C GLU A 83 2.68 -2.06 6.44
N VAL A 84 1.98 -0.93 6.33
CA VAL A 84 2.35 0.33 6.96
C VAL A 84 1.29 0.76 7.96
N ILE A 85 1.70 1.51 8.99
CA ILE A 85 0.78 2.02 10.02
C ILE A 85 -0.26 2.98 9.41
N LYS A 86 0.17 3.76 8.43
CA LYS A 86 -0.66 4.74 7.73
C LYS A 86 -0.33 4.70 6.25
N SER A 87 -1.36 4.75 5.41
CA SER A 87 -1.19 4.79 3.96
C SER A 87 -0.27 5.94 3.57
N PRO A 88 0.61 5.75 2.57
CA PRO A 88 1.40 6.85 2.03
C PRO A 88 0.48 7.99 1.60
N THR A 89 0.83 9.21 1.97
CA THR A 89 0.01 10.38 1.60
C THR A 89 0.13 10.67 0.11
N ASN A 90 1.33 10.45 -0.46
CA ASN A 90 1.68 10.63 -1.86
C ASN A 90 2.98 9.88 -2.20
N MET A 91 3.36 9.93 -3.47
CA MET A 91 4.60 9.32 -3.97
C MET A 91 5.87 9.85 -3.31
N TYR A 92 5.90 11.08 -2.78
CA TYR A 92 7.07 11.59 -2.05
C TYR A 92 7.23 10.89 -0.69
N ALA A 93 6.13 10.74 0.05
CA ALA A 93 6.15 9.99 1.31
C ALA A 93 6.55 8.53 1.07
N LEU A 94 6.01 7.89 0.03
CA LEU A 94 6.39 6.53 -0.33
C LEU A 94 7.85 6.44 -0.80
N PHE A 95 8.33 7.40 -1.59
CA PHE A 95 9.72 7.48 -2.03
C PHE A 95 10.69 7.57 -0.84
N LEU A 96 10.41 8.42 0.15
CA LEU A 96 11.24 8.54 1.34
C LEU A 96 11.25 7.26 2.18
N GLU A 97 10.09 6.64 2.36
CA GLU A 97 10.00 5.39 3.12
C GLU A 97 10.73 4.24 2.41
N SER A 98 10.53 4.12 1.10
CA SER A 98 11.19 3.13 0.25
C SER A 98 12.70 3.38 0.16
N SER A 99 13.11 4.64 0.21
CA SER A 99 14.51 5.06 0.26
C SER A 99 15.25 4.54 1.50
N LEU A 100 14.55 4.14 2.56
CA LEU A 100 15.18 3.51 3.72
C LEU A 100 15.47 2.03 3.49
N LEU A 101 14.88 1.41 2.46
CA LEU A 101 15.02 -0.01 2.11
C LEU A 101 15.99 -0.23 0.94
N ARG A 102 16.87 0.74 0.68
CA ARG A 102 17.60 0.88 -0.59
C ARG A 102 18.57 -0.26 -0.89
N THR A 103 18.43 -0.86 -2.07
CA THR A 103 19.41 -1.72 -2.74
C THR A 103 20.73 -0.97 -3.00
N PRO A 104 21.90 -1.60 -3.04
CA PRO A 104 23.15 -0.92 -3.41
C PRO A 104 23.11 -0.37 -4.85
N PRO A 105 23.75 0.77 -5.15
CA PRO A 105 23.86 1.24 -6.53
C PRO A 105 24.76 0.32 -7.39
N PRO A 106 24.53 0.22 -8.71
CA PRO A 106 23.48 0.92 -9.46
C PRO A 106 22.09 0.31 -9.19
N ALA A 107 21.08 1.16 -9.02
CA ALA A 107 19.72 0.72 -8.67
C ALA A 107 18.64 1.67 -9.20
N ASN A 108 17.49 1.11 -9.58
CA ASN A 108 16.30 1.86 -9.95
C ASN A 108 15.20 1.69 -8.90
N MET A 109 14.46 2.76 -8.63
CA MET A 109 13.28 2.74 -7.77
C MET A 109 12.09 3.30 -8.52
N MET A 110 11.02 2.52 -8.66
CA MET A 110 9.75 3.01 -9.21
C MET A 110 8.75 3.21 -8.08
N VAL A 111 8.04 4.34 -8.07
CA VAL A 111 7.05 4.64 -7.04
C VAL A 111 5.68 4.91 -7.67
N ILE A 112 4.71 4.02 -7.43
CA ILE A 112 3.33 4.14 -7.88
C ILE A 112 2.48 4.59 -6.67
N SER A 113 2.19 5.89 -6.56
CA SER A 113 1.31 6.44 -5.52
C SER A 113 0.78 7.82 -5.97
N ARG A 114 -0.01 8.47 -5.10
CA ARG A 114 -0.72 9.71 -5.41
C ARG A 114 0.28 10.82 -5.78
N PRO A 115 0.05 11.58 -6.87
CA PRO A 115 0.80 12.79 -7.16
C PRO A 115 0.79 13.75 -5.97
N PRO A 116 1.92 14.36 -5.59
CA PRO A 116 1.94 15.27 -4.47
C PRO A 116 1.21 16.56 -4.86
N SER A 117 0.35 17.08 -3.98
CA SER A 117 -0.26 18.41 -4.15
C SER A 117 0.77 19.55 -4.07
N TYR A 118 1.95 19.26 -3.54
CA TYR A 118 3.06 20.18 -3.44
C TYR A 118 4.38 19.42 -3.60
N ILE A 119 5.24 19.87 -4.52
CA ILE A 119 6.58 19.32 -4.70
C ILE A 119 7.55 20.13 -3.81
N PRO A 120 8.22 19.50 -2.84
CA PRO A 120 9.22 20.19 -2.02
C PRO A 120 10.31 20.80 -2.90
N ARG A 121 10.71 22.05 -2.63
CA ARG A 121 11.71 22.79 -3.44
C ARG A 121 13.02 22.02 -3.65
N HIS A 122 13.41 21.20 -2.68
CA HIS A 122 14.65 20.43 -2.70
C HIS A 122 14.50 19.04 -3.32
N PHE A 123 13.30 18.65 -3.76
CA PHE A 123 13.05 17.30 -4.24
C PHE A 123 13.85 16.97 -5.51
N SER A 124 13.93 17.90 -6.47
CA SER A 124 14.80 17.75 -7.64
C SER A 124 16.25 17.55 -7.22
N SER A 125 16.77 18.41 -6.34
CA SER A 125 18.14 18.29 -5.83
C SER A 125 18.41 16.98 -5.09
N ILE A 126 17.42 16.41 -4.38
CA ILE A 126 17.55 15.09 -3.74
C ILE A 126 17.66 14.01 -4.81
N ARG A 127 16.78 14.04 -5.81
CA ARG A 127 16.77 13.07 -6.91
C ARG A 127 18.05 13.14 -7.75
N ASP A 128 18.54 14.33 -8.03
CA ASP A 128 19.77 14.54 -8.80
C ASP A 128 20.98 13.98 -8.04
N LYS A 129 21.09 14.27 -6.73
CA LYS A 129 22.12 13.70 -5.85
C LYS A 129 22.05 12.18 -5.73
N ASP A 130 20.86 11.61 -5.74
CA ASP A 130 20.69 10.15 -5.76
C ASP A 130 21.13 9.58 -7.11
N SER A 131 20.83 10.27 -8.21
CA SER A 131 21.22 9.87 -9.57
C SER A 131 22.74 9.92 -9.77
N GLU A 132 23.41 10.93 -9.22
CA GLU A 132 24.88 11.03 -9.14
C GLU A 132 25.51 9.86 -8.36
N LYS A 133 24.76 9.27 -7.43
CA LYS A 133 25.19 8.08 -6.65
C LYS A 133 24.77 6.77 -7.30
N GLY A 134 24.32 6.78 -8.55
CA GLY A 134 23.86 5.59 -9.28
C GLY A 134 22.48 5.08 -8.85
N ARG A 135 21.63 5.96 -8.31
CA ARG A 135 20.27 5.62 -7.87
C ARG A 135 19.24 6.41 -8.65
N TYR A 136 18.52 5.74 -9.52
CA TYR A 136 17.57 6.37 -10.44
C TYR A 136 16.15 6.15 -9.95
N THR A 137 15.29 7.16 -10.11
CA THR A 137 13.89 7.08 -9.70
C THR A 137 12.96 7.21 -10.89
N ILE A 138 12.01 6.30 -11.00
CA ILE A 138 11.03 6.20 -12.09
C ILE A 138 9.66 6.59 -11.52
N PHE A 139 9.02 7.56 -12.18
CA PHE A 139 7.67 7.97 -11.82
C PHE A 139 6.72 7.69 -13.00
N PRO A 140 5.74 6.80 -12.82
CA PRO A 140 4.76 6.47 -13.88
C PRO A 140 3.76 7.59 -14.15
N PHE A 141 3.72 8.59 -13.27
CA PHE A 141 2.80 9.72 -13.32
C PHE A 141 3.59 11.02 -13.27
N PRO A 142 3.17 12.09 -13.98
CA PRO A 142 3.92 13.35 -13.99
C PRO A 142 3.98 13.97 -12.58
N PHE A 143 5.09 14.63 -12.28
CA PHE A 143 5.19 15.53 -11.15
C PHE A 143 4.49 16.85 -11.47
N GLY A 144 3.34 17.08 -10.84
CA GLY A 144 2.60 18.32 -10.98
C GLY A 144 1.24 18.23 -10.30
N GLU A 145 0.54 19.36 -10.21
CA GLU A 145 -0.86 19.36 -9.81
C GLU A 145 -1.67 18.52 -10.79
N MET A 146 -1.96 17.30 -10.39
CA MET A 146 -2.81 16.38 -11.12
C MET A 146 -3.95 15.94 -10.22
N PRO A 147 -5.21 16.04 -10.66
CA PRO A 147 -6.33 15.46 -9.94
C PRO A 147 -6.10 13.97 -9.72
N LEU A 148 -6.41 13.47 -8.52
CA LEU A 148 -6.29 12.04 -8.20
C LEU A 148 -7.10 11.18 -9.17
N THR A 149 -8.25 11.66 -9.63
CA THR A 149 -9.09 10.96 -10.62
C THR A 149 -8.34 10.70 -11.92
N LEU A 150 -7.62 11.71 -12.44
CA LEU A 150 -6.80 11.54 -13.65
C LEU A 150 -5.64 10.57 -13.42
N ALA A 151 -5.02 10.63 -12.24
CA ALA A 151 -3.96 9.68 -11.88
C ALA A 151 -4.47 8.22 -11.84
N ILE A 152 -5.67 8.01 -11.28
CA ILE A 152 -6.33 6.69 -11.25
C ILE A 152 -6.68 6.24 -12.67
N SER A 153 -7.24 7.10 -13.52
CA SER A 153 -7.52 6.75 -14.91
C SER A 153 -6.24 6.39 -15.68
N LEU A 154 -5.13 7.11 -15.47
CA LEU A 154 -3.84 6.76 -16.08
C LEU A 154 -3.31 5.41 -15.58
N TRP A 155 -3.61 5.04 -14.34
CA TRP A 155 -3.26 3.74 -13.79
C TRP A 155 -4.10 2.62 -14.39
N GLU A 156 -5.41 2.84 -14.53
CA GLU A 156 -6.30 1.92 -15.24
C GLU A 156 -5.85 1.72 -16.68
N ASP A 157 -5.60 2.81 -17.41
CA ASP A 157 -5.08 2.78 -18.78
C ASP A 157 -3.72 2.06 -18.85
N PHE A 158 -2.83 2.29 -17.88
CA PHE A 158 -1.54 1.60 -17.77
C PHE A 158 -1.70 0.09 -17.63
N LEU A 159 -2.65 -0.36 -16.80
CA LEU A 159 -2.94 -1.78 -16.58
C LEU A 159 -3.65 -2.44 -17.77
N LEU A 160 -4.53 -1.69 -18.44
CA LEU A 160 -5.35 -2.14 -19.56
C LEU A 160 -4.63 -2.04 -20.92
N ALA A 161 -3.49 -1.33 -20.98
CA ALA A 161 -2.71 -1.17 -22.20
C ALA A 161 -2.24 -2.54 -22.76
N ASP A 162 -2.94 -2.96 -23.81
CA ASP A 162 -2.72 -4.02 -24.78
C ASP A 162 -2.04 -5.33 -24.27
N PRO A 163 -2.76 -6.45 -24.11
CA PRO A 163 -2.22 -7.76 -23.71
C PRO A 163 -1.46 -8.51 -24.84
N VAL A 164 -1.15 -7.86 -25.96
CA VAL A 164 -0.48 -8.46 -27.14
C VAL A 164 1.00 -8.76 -26.85
N ALA A 165 1.21 -9.82 -26.08
CA ALA A 165 1.84 -11.07 -26.48
C ALA A 165 1.86 -11.88 -25.17
N LEU A 166 0.89 -12.79 -24.99
CA LEU A 166 1.07 -13.92 -24.08
C LEU A 166 2.09 -14.87 -24.72
N GLU A 167 3.27 -14.37 -25.09
CA GLU A 167 4.41 -15.23 -24.97
C GLU A 167 4.55 -15.39 -23.47
N GLU A 168 4.37 -16.61 -22.99
CA GLU A 168 4.82 -16.98 -21.68
C GLU A 168 6.27 -16.54 -21.60
N GLU A 169 6.53 -15.34 -21.05
CA GLU A 169 7.83 -14.98 -20.54
C GLU A 169 8.06 -16.03 -19.46
N LYS A 170 8.68 -17.13 -19.87
CA LYS A 170 9.28 -18.14 -19.02
C LYS A 170 10.48 -17.47 -18.37
N CYS A 171 10.23 -16.40 -17.61
CA CYS A 171 11.18 -15.77 -16.75
C CYS A 171 11.46 -16.80 -15.65
N SER A 172 12.49 -17.60 -15.87
CA SER A 172 13.27 -18.23 -14.82
C SER A 172 14.04 -17.15 -14.02
N GLU A 173 13.42 -15.99 -13.77
CA GLU A 173 13.91 -15.05 -12.78
C GLU A 173 13.74 -15.76 -11.44
N MET A 174 14.84 -16.27 -10.91
CA MET A 174 15.00 -16.48 -9.47
C MET A 174 15.00 -15.09 -8.81
N GLY A 175 13.88 -14.37 -8.90
CA GLY A 175 13.65 -13.19 -8.10
C GLY A 175 13.51 -13.62 -6.65
N ASP A 176 13.86 -12.73 -5.73
CA ASP A 176 13.69 -13.01 -4.31
C ASP A 176 12.26 -13.50 -4.03
N PRO A 177 12.11 -14.57 -3.25
CA PRO A 177 10.80 -15.15 -3.02
C PRO A 177 9.90 -14.11 -2.33
N ALA A 178 8.63 -14.04 -2.75
CA ALA A 178 7.70 -13.05 -2.24
C ALA A 178 7.67 -13.03 -0.71
N SER A 179 7.98 -11.87 -0.15
CA SER A 179 8.04 -11.68 1.29
C SER A 179 6.84 -10.88 1.78
N TRP A 180 6.54 -11.03 3.06
CA TRP A 180 5.60 -10.22 3.79
C TRP A 180 6.27 -9.63 5.01
N PHE A 181 6.05 -8.34 5.25
CA PHE A 181 6.51 -7.65 6.43
C PHE A 181 5.37 -6.88 7.09
N CYS A 182 5.20 -7.08 8.39
CA CYS A 182 4.27 -6.32 9.21
C CYS A 182 5.00 -5.28 10.06
N ALA A 183 4.83 -3.99 9.76
CA ALA A 183 5.39 -2.92 10.59
C ALA A 183 4.72 -2.81 11.98
N VAL A 184 3.56 -3.45 12.19
CA VAL A 184 2.82 -3.39 13.47
C VAL A 184 3.27 -4.49 14.43
N CYS A 185 3.34 -5.74 13.95
CA CYS A 185 3.76 -6.89 14.77
C CYS A 185 5.25 -7.26 14.60
N HIS A 186 6.01 -6.51 13.78
CA HIS A 186 7.41 -6.78 13.39
C HIS A 186 7.64 -8.20 12.83
N HIS A 187 6.57 -8.86 12.36
CA HIS A 187 6.65 -10.19 11.80
C HIS A 187 7.13 -10.10 10.34
N PHE A 188 8.12 -10.90 10.02
CA PHE A 188 8.66 -11.05 8.68
C PHE A 188 8.50 -12.50 8.25
N ALA A 189 7.97 -12.71 7.05
CA ALA A 189 7.82 -14.04 6.47
C ALA A 189 8.28 -14.01 5.01
N ALA A 190 9.15 -14.94 4.63
CA ALA A 190 9.44 -15.22 3.23
C ALA A 190 9.63 -16.73 3.06
N PRO A 191 9.40 -17.28 1.86
CA PRO A 191 9.77 -18.66 1.55
C PRO A 191 11.27 -18.90 1.83
N ASP A 192 11.57 -20.02 2.49
CA ASP A 192 12.93 -20.57 2.71
C ASP A 192 13.91 -19.78 3.61
N LEU A 193 13.44 -18.79 4.39
CA LEU A 193 14.30 -18.09 5.35
C LEU A 193 14.53 -18.90 6.63
N VAL A 194 15.71 -19.52 6.75
CA VAL A 194 16.25 -20.06 8.00
C VAL A 194 16.88 -18.91 8.78
N THR A 195 16.15 -18.35 9.75
CA THR A 195 16.77 -17.56 10.83
C THR A 195 16.39 -18.17 12.18
N GLY A 196 17.41 -18.29 13.04
CA GLY A 196 17.37 -19.14 14.23
C GLY A 196 16.30 -18.76 15.24
N ARG A 197 15.69 -19.83 15.78
CA ARG A 197 14.61 -19.94 16.76
C ARG A 197 13.21 -19.76 16.15
N ASP A 198 12.58 -20.93 16.03
CA ASP A 198 11.22 -21.27 15.59
C ASP A 198 11.03 -21.43 14.08
N LEU A 199 11.17 -22.70 13.66
CA LEU A 199 10.87 -23.22 12.34
C LEU A 199 9.39 -22.99 11.98
N ILE A 200 9.14 -22.07 11.05
CA ILE A 200 7.94 -22.14 10.20
C ILE A 200 8.39 -22.02 8.75
N VAL A 201 8.60 -23.17 8.09
CA VAL A 201 8.64 -23.24 6.62
C VAL A 201 7.21 -22.95 6.15
N SER A 202 6.91 -21.69 5.91
CA SER A 202 5.57 -21.25 5.57
C SER A 202 5.41 -21.26 4.05
N SER A 203 4.62 -22.21 3.52
CA SER A 203 4.06 -22.09 2.17
C SER A 203 3.40 -20.72 1.97
N ARG A 204 3.31 -20.24 0.72
CA ARG A 204 2.64 -18.95 0.41
C ARG A 204 1.23 -18.84 1.00
N ILE A 205 0.51 -19.96 1.13
CA ILE A 205 -0.81 -20.05 1.76
C ILE A 205 -0.72 -19.75 3.26
N SER A 206 0.22 -20.38 3.96
CA SER A 206 0.43 -20.13 5.39
C SER A 206 0.94 -18.72 5.72
N ILE A 207 1.61 -18.03 4.80
CA ILE A 207 1.96 -16.61 4.98
C ILE A 207 0.70 -15.73 4.96
N LEU A 208 -0.26 -16.02 4.06
CA LEU A 208 -1.56 -15.34 4.01
C LEU A 208 -2.46 -15.64 5.22
N ASP A 209 -2.32 -16.81 5.82
CA ASP A 209 -3.03 -17.17 7.05
C ASP A 209 -2.35 -16.55 8.29
N ASN A 210 -1.02 -16.45 8.32
CA ASN A 210 -0.28 -15.66 9.33
C ASN A 210 -0.60 -14.17 9.24
N MET A 211 -0.76 -13.64 8.03
CA MET A 211 -1.29 -12.29 7.80
C MET A 211 -2.68 -12.15 8.44
N HIS A 212 -3.61 -13.06 8.14
CA HIS A 212 -4.96 -13.06 8.71
C HIS A 212 -4.93 -13.16 10.25
N ASN A 213 -4.04 -13.96 10.82
CA ASN A 213 -3.86 -14.07 12.26
C ASN A 213 -3.25 -12.80 12.87
N CYS A 214 -2.26 -12.15 12.25
CA CYS A 214 -1.73 -10.86 12.72
C CYS A 214 -2.78 -9.73 12.53
N PHE A 215 -3.62 -9.78 11.49
CA PHE A 215 -4.76 -8.85 11.34
C PHE A 215 -5.80 -9.05 12.44
N ASN A 216 -6.19 -10.29 12.73
CA ASN A 216 -7.19 -10.60 13.76
C ASN A 216 -6.65 -10.43 15.17
N SER A 217 -5.33 -10.60 15.39
CA SER A 217 -4.69 -10.28 16.67
C SER A 217 -4.58 -8.77 16.94
N LYS A 218 -4.92 -7.89 15.97
CA LYS A 218 -5.22 -6.48 16.26
C LYS A 218 -6.44 -6.34 17.21
N LEU A 219 -7.24 -7.39 17.38
CA LEU A 219 -8.10 -7.57 18.56
C LEU A 219 -7.32 -8.32 19.65
N SER A 220 -6.30 -7.67 20.21
CA SER A 220 -5.74 -8.12 21.49
C SER A 220 -6.90 -8.15 22.51
N PRO A 221 -7.00 -9.14 23.41
CA PRO A 221 -7.91 -9.08 24.55
C PRO A 221 -7.78 -7.77 25.33
N VAL A 222 -6.58 -7.17 25.33
CA VAL A 222 -6.29 -5.87 25.92
C VAL A 222 -6.93 -4.72 25.10
N ALA A 223 -6.93 -4.81 23.77
CA ALA A 223 -7.60 -3.82 22.90
C ALA A 223 -9.13 -3.94 22.97
N LEU A 224 -9.68 -5.16 23.08
CA LEU A 224 -11.09 -5.41 23.37
C LEU A 224 -11.48 -4.94 24.77
N ALA A 225 -10.63 -5.14 25.79
CA ALA A 225 -10.86 -4.63 27.14
C ALA A 225 -10.78 -3.10 27.20
N LEU A 226 -9.84 -2.48 26.46
CA LEU A 226 -9.74 -1.02 26.35
C LEU A 226 -10.93 -0.44 25.57
N TYR A 227 -11.36 -1.06 24.48
CA TYR A 227 -12.55 -0.66 23.71
C TYR A 227 -13.86 -0.86 24.49
N ALA A 228 -13.98 -1.96 25.23
CA ALA A 228 -15.10 -2.20 26.15
C ALA A 228 -15.08 -1.22 27.32
N SER A 229 -13.91 -0.85 27.84
CA SER A 229 -13.78 0.16 28.90
C SER A 229 -14.10 1.58 28.43
N THR A 230 -13.87 1.92 27.17
CA THR A 230 -14.29 3.21 26.59
C THR A 230 -15.79 3.22 26.25
N GLN A 231 -16.36 2.08 25.82
CA GLN A 231 -17.80 1.89 25.61
C GLN A 231 -18.62 1.76 26.92
N LEU A 232 -18.02 1.33 28.04
CA LEU A 232 -18.69 1.33 29.35
C LEU A 232 -18.72 2.73 30.01
N TRP A 233 -17.91 3.69 29.54
CA TRP A 233 -17.92 5.07 30.03
C TRP A 233 -18.71 6.05 29.15
N LEU A 234 -19.04 5.67 27.93
CA LEU A 234 -19.90 6.47 27.04
C LEU A 234 -21.37 6.61 27.49
N PRO A 235 -22.01 5.65 28.19
CA PRO A 235 -23.36 5.85 28.74
C PRO A 235 -23.37 6.79 29.96
N ALA A 236 -22.26 6.90 30.69
CA ALA A 236 -22.17 7.71 31.91
C ALA A 236 -22.06 9.22 31.60
N LEU A 237 -21.41 9.60 30.51
CA LEU A 237 -21.33 11.00 30.08
C LEU A 237 -22.63 11.48 29.41
N GLY A 238 -23.40 10.57 28.80
CA GLY A 238 -24.73 10.86 28.25
C GLY A 238 -25.80 11.15 29.32
N LEU A 239 -25.77 10.47 30.46
CA LEU A 239 -26.70 10.74 31.57
C LEU A 239 -26.32 11.96 32.42
N TYR A 240 -25.02 12.29 32.54
CA TYR A 240 -24.59 13.48 33.30
C TYR A 240 -24.93 14.79 32.55
N ALA A 241 -24.95 14.77 31.21
CA ALA A 241 -25.38 15.91 30.40
C ALA A 241 -26.91 16.10 30.39
N LEU A 242 -27.70 15.02 30.47
CA LEU A 242 -29.17 15.10 30.52
C LEU A 242 -29.69 15.63 31.87
N THR A 243 -29.08 15.21 32.98
CA THR A 243 -29.49 15.64 34.34
C THR A 243 -29.15 17.10 34.64
N LYS A 244 -28.12 17.67 34.00
CA LYS A 244 -27.77 19.10 34.15
C LYS A 244 -28.62 20.02 33.27
N LYS A 245 -29.15 19.54 32.15
CA LYS A 245 -30.03 20.31 31.23
C LYS A 245 -31.49 20.33 31.68
N LEU A 246 -31.92 19.36 32.51
CA LEU A 246 -33.27 19.30 33.11
C LEU A 246 -33.41 20.10 34.41
N ARG A 247 -32.34 20.70 34.96
CA ARG A 247 -32.38 21.52 36.19
C ARG A 247 -32.48 23.04 35.95
N ARG A 248 -32.67 23.50 34.70
CA ARG A 248 -32.73 24.93 34.33
C ARG A 248 -33.92 25.29 33.44
N ARG A 249 -35.13 24.83 33.75
CA ARG A 249 -36.36 25.51 33.34
C ARG A 249 -37.42 25.38 34.45
N PRO A 250 -37.78 26.47 35.15
CA PRO A 250 -39.06 26.55 35.83
C PRO A 250 -40.16 26.83 34.80
N GLU A 251 -41.43 26.64 35.19
CA GLU A 251 -42.68 26.85 34.45
C GLU A 251 -43.21 25.63 33.67
N LEU A 252 -43.87 24.75 34.43
CA LEU A 252 -44.97 23.91 33.97
C LEU A 252 -46.22 24.78 33.73
N ARG A 253 -46.87 24.60 32.57
CA ARG A 253 -48.34 24.51 32.51
C ARG A 253 -48.72 23.39 31.53
N LEU A 254 -49.11 22.25 32.10
CA LEU A 254 -49.86 21.19 31.44
C LEU A 254 -51.35 21.58 31.43
N PRO A 255 -52.12 21.36 30.35
CA PRO A 255 -53.54 21.11 30.48
C PRO A 255 -53.77 19.65 30.88
N VAL A 256 -54.61 19.50 31.90
CA VAL A 256 -55.15 18.24 32.42
C VAL A 256 -56.08 17.64 31.36
N ILE A 257 -55.82 16.39 30.95
CA ILE A 257 -56.83 15.55 30.29
C ILE A 257 -57.34 14.61 31.37
N GLN A 258 -58.59 14.83 31.79
CA GLN A 258 -59.33 13.88 32.62
C GLN A 258 -59.75 12.68 31.76
N LEU A 259 -59.50 11.48 32.27
CA LEU A 259 -60.16 10.25 31.83
C LEU A 259 -61.16 9.86 32.93
N VAL A 260 -62.45 9.88 32.62
CA VAL A 260 -63.48 9.11 33.32
C VAL A 260 -64.47 8.60 32.28
N ASN A 261 -64.52 7.27 32.19
CA ASN A 261 -65.50 6.33 31.59
C ASN A 261 -66.22 6.70 30.28
#